data_AF-A0A6G1C5Y0-F1
#
_entry.id   AF-A0A6G1C5Y0-F1
#
_cell.length_a   1.000
_cell.length_b   1.000
_cell.length_c   1.000
_cell.angle_alpha   90.00
_cell.angle_beta   90.00
_cell.angle_gamma   90.00
#
_symmetry.space_group_name_H-M   'P 1'
#
loop_
_entity.id
_entity.type
_entity.pdbx_description
1 polymer ?
#
loop_
_entity_poly.entity_id
_entity_poly.type
_entity_poly.pdbx_seq_one_letter_code
_entity_poly.pdbx_strand_id
1 'polypeptide(L)'
;MAASSRSASALAVLQLVSIVVVLLSPPASAAEAEAELSLSPDFHAASCPQLESIVRSSVQAALQQEIALAAGLLRIFFHDCFPQARTHAPI
;
A
#
# COMPACT_ATOMS: atom_id res chain seq x y z
N MET A 1 9.55 56.79 -10.21
CA MET A 1 9.18 55.38 -10.42
C MET A 1 8.42 54.89 -9.19
N ALA A 2 7.09 54.99 -9.22
CA ALA A 2 6.21 54.49 -8.16
C ALA A 2 5.48 53.26 -8.69
N ALA A 3 6.05 52.08 -8.47
CA ALA A 3 5.47 50.82 -8.89
C ALA A 3 5.81 49.74 -7.85
N SER A 4 5.22 49.80 -6.66
CA SER A 4 5.22 48.65 -5.73
C SER A 4 4.21 48.74 -4.56
N SER A 5 3.05 49.40 -4.72
CA SER A 5 2.04 49.43 -3.64
C SER A 5 0.74 48.70 -3.97
N ARG A 6 0.44 48.44 -5.26
CA ARG A 6 -0.73 47.64 -5.67
C ARG A 6 -0.55 46.14 -5.44
N SER A 7 0.70 45.68 -5.30
CA SER A 7 1.07 44.26 -5.18
C SER A 7 1.06 43.77 -3.73
N ALA A 8 1.53 44.60 -2.78
CA ALA A 8 1.63 44.21 -1.37
C ALA A 8 0.27 43.92 -0.72
N SER A 9 -0.75 44.74 -1.01
CA SER A 9 -2.09 44.55 -0.45
C SER A 9 -2.80 43.32 -1.02
N ALA A 10 -2.65 43.06 -2.32
CA ALA A 10 -3.21 41.86 -2.96
C ALA A 10 -2.52 40.58 -2.44
N LEU A 11 -1.19 40.61 -2.27
CA LEU A 11 -0.43 39.53 -1.64
C LEU A 11 -0.87 39.29 -0.19
N ALA A 12 -1.08 40.36 0.59
CA ALA A 12 -1.58 40.24 1.97
C ALA A 12 -2.97 39.62 2.05
N VAL A 13 -3.87 39.97 1.13
CA VAL A 13 -5.21 39.36 1.04
C VAL A 13 -5.13 37.89 0.66
N LEU A 14 -4.31 37.51 -0.33
CA LEU A 14 -4.11 36.10 -0.68
C LEU A 14 -3.55 35.27 0.49
N GLN A 15 -2.59 35.83 1.24
CA GLN A 15 -2.01 35.16 2.40
C GLN A 15 -3.05 34.96 3.51
N LEU A 16 -3.87 35.97 3.81
CA LEU A 16 -4.94 35.86 4.79
C LEU A 16 -5.99 34.81 4.39
N VAL A 17 -6.36 34.75 3.11
CA VAL A 17 -7.31 33.73 2.61
C VAL A 17 -6.74 32.32 2.78
N SER A 18 -5.48 32.09 2.41
CA SER A 18 -4.83 30.79 2.58
C SER A 18 -4.77 30.37 4.05
N ILE A 19 -4.43 31.30 4.96
CA ILE A 19 -4.41 31.04 6.40
C ILE A 19 -5.80 30.65 6.91
N VAL A 20 -6.83 31.41 6.54
CA VAL A 20 -8.22 31.12 6.95
C VAL A 20 -8.67 29.75 6.43
N VAL A 21 -8.33 29.39 5.19
CA VAL A 21 -8.65 28.06 4.63
C VAL A 21 -7.99 26.94 5.43
N VAL A 22 -6.72 27.11 5.81
CA VAL A 22 -5.99 26.12 6.63
C VAL A 22 -6.57 26.02 8.05
N LEU A 23 -6.99 27.13 8.65
CA LEU A 23 -7.63 27.10 9.98
C LEU A 23 -9.05 26.52 9.95
N LEU A 24 -9.77 26.62 8.82
CA LEU A 24 -11.12 26.07 8.68
C LEU A 24 -11.14 24.61 8.23
N SER A 25 -10.02 24.07 7.74
CA SER A 25 -9.96 22.64 7.44
C SER A 25 -9.99 21.81 8.74
N PRO A 26 -10.86 20.79 8.83
CA PRO A 26 -10.87 19.90 9.98
C PRO A 26 -9.51 19.19 10.07
N PRO A 27 -8.98 18.92 11.28
CA PRO A 27 -7.82 18.07 11.41
C PRO A 27 -8.19 16.73 10.78
N ALA A 28 -7.45 16.34 9.75
CA ALA A 28 -7.49 14.97 9.28
C ALA A 28 -6.96 14.13 10.44
N SER A 29 -7.85 13.67 11.33
CA SER A 29 -7.55 12.47 12.09
C SER A 29 -7.45 11.37 11.05
N ALA A 30 -6.23 11.16 10.55
CA ALA A 30 -5.85 9.85 10.11
C ALA A 30 -6.04 8.97 11.34
N ALA A 31 -7.25 8.44 11.49
CA ALA A 31 -7.40 7.19 12.20
C ALA A 31 -6.54 6.24 11.38
N GLU A 32 -5.33 6.00 11.86
CA GLU A 32 -4.54 4.84 11.47
C GLU A 32 -5.37 3.64 11.95
N ALA A 33 -6.38 3.29 11.16
CA ALA A 33 -6.98 1.99 11.24
C ALA A 33 -5.85 1.06 10.79
N GLU A 34 -5.10 0.54 11.75
CA GLU A 34 -4.39 -0.71 11.57
C GLU A 34 -5.46 -1.76 11.27
N ALA A 35 -5.86 -1.83 10.00
CA ALA A 35 -6.70 -2.89 9.52
C ALA A 35 -5.86 -4.16 9.65
N GLU A 36 -6.06 -4.91 10.73
CA GLU A 36 -5.59 -6.28 10.79
C GLU A 36 -6.16 -7.00 9.57
N LEU A 37 -5.32 -7.22 8.56
CA LEU A 37 -5.71 -7.87 7.33
C LEU A 37 -6.01 -9.34 7.66
N SER A 38 -7.27 -9.62 7.95
CA SER A 38 -7.71 -10.97 8.29
C SER A 38 -7.62 -11.84 7.05
N LEU A 39 -6.63 -12.73 7.04
CA LEU A 39 -6.42 -13.72 5.98
C LEU A 39 -7.39 -14.89 6.21
N SER A 40 -8.05 -15.34 5.14
CA SER A 40 -8.91 -16.52 5.18
C SER A 40 -8.44 -17.54 4.13
N PRO A 41 -8.35 -18.83 4.48
CA PRO A 41 -8.01 -19.88 3.50
C PRO A 41 -9.05 -19.96 2.37
N ASP A 42 -10.29 -19.55 2.64
CA ASP A 42 -11.41 -19.63 1.70
C ASP A 42 -11.68 -18.31 0.95
N PHE A 43 -10.72 -17.36 0.97
CA PHE A 43 -10.89 -16.04 0.33
C PHE A 43 -11.35 -16.12 -1.14
N HIS A 44 -10.91 -17.15 -1.86
CA HIS A 44 -11.28 -17.38 -3.26
C HIS A 44 -12.36 -18.44 -3.48
N ALA A 45 -12.97 -19.00 -2.44
CA ALA A 45 -13.93 -20.10 -2.58
C ALA A 45 -15.11 -19.76 -3.50
N ALA A 46 -15.60 -18.52 -3.46
CA ALA A 46 -16.73 -18.09 -4.30
C ALA A 46 -16.29 -17.59 -5.70
N SER A 47 -15.14 -16.91 -5.80
CA SER A 47 -14.69 -16.26 -7.05
C SER A 47 -13.88 -17.18 -7.95
N CYS A 48 -13.09 -18.10 -7.36
CA CYS A 48 -12.26 -19.06 -8.06
C CYS A 48 -12.09 -20.34 -7.22
N PRO A 49 -13.11 -21.21 -7.17
CA PRO A 49 -13.11 -22.42 -6.33
C PRO A 49 -12.00 -23.42 -6.68
N GLN A 50 -11.48 -23.35 -7.91
CA GLN A 50 -10.43 -24.25 -8.40
C GLN A 50 -9.02 -23.69 -8.21
N LEU A 51 -8.86 -22.49 -7.63
CA LEU A 51 -7.56 -21.80 -7.54
C LEU A 51 -6.47 -22.71 -6.98
N GLU A 52 -6.71 -23.33 -5.84
CA GLU A 52 -5.71 -24.20 -5.20
C GLU A 52 -5.33 -25.38 -6.09
N SER A 53 -6.30 -26.01 -6.75
CA SER A 53 -6.05 -27.14 -7.65
C SER A 53 -5.22 -26.74 -8.87
N ILE A 54 -5.50 -25.58 -9.47
CA ILE A 54 -4.79 -25.04 -10.64
C ILE A 54 -3.34 -24.74 -10.27
N VAL A 55 -3.11 -24.09 -9.13
CA VAL A 55 -1.76 -23.76 -8.65
C VAL A 55 -0.99 -25.05 -8.35
N ARG A 56 -1.59 -25.99 -7.61
CA ARG A 56 -0.94 -27.27 -7.27
C ARG A 56 -0.55 -28.08 -8.50
N SER A 57 -1.45 -28.23 -9.47
CA SER A 57 -1.15 -29.01 -10.68
C SER A 57 -0.05 -28.36 -11.53
N SER A 58 -0.06 -27.03 -11.62
CA SER A 58 0.95 -26.28 -12.38
C SER A 58 2.32 -26.38 -11.73
N VAL A 59 2.40 -26.22 -10.41
CA VAL A 59 3.64 -26.40 -9.65
C VAL A 59 4.13 -27.83 -9.78
N GLN A 60 3.27 -28.83 -9.63
CA GLN A 60 3.67 -30.24 -9.76
C GLN A 60 4.23 -30.57 -11.14
N ALA A 61 3.60 -30.08 -12.22
CA ALA A 61 4.11 -30.25 -13.58
C ALA A 61 5.49 -29.59 -13.76
N ALA A 62 5.71 -28.40 -13.19
CA ALA A 62 7.01 -27.74 -13.22
C ALA A 62 8.08 -28.53 -12.45
N LEU A 63 7.75 -29.06 -11.27
CA LEU A 63 8.69 -29.87 -10.48
C LEU A 63 9.07 -31.19 -11.14
N GLN A 64 8.16 -31.77 -11.93
CA GLN A 64 8.46 -32.97 -12.74
C GLN A 64 9.48 -32.68 -13.84
N GLN A 65 9.57 -31.43 -14.33
CA GLN A 65 10.56 -31.01 -15.32
C GLN A 65 11.88 -30.61 -14.66
N GLU A 66 11.83 -29.83 -13.58
CA GLU A 66 13.01 -29.34 -12.86
C GLU A 66 12.73 -29.21 -11.36
N ILE A 67 13.30 -30.11 -10.56
CA ILE A 67 13.07 -30.13 -9.10
C ILE A 67 13.64 -28.90 -8.37
N ALA A 68 14.67 -28.25 -8.94
CA ALA A 68 15.27 -27.05 -8.36
C ALA A 68 14.30 -25.85 -8.29
N LEU A 69 13.23 -25.87 -9.10
CA LEU A 69 12.17 -24.86 -9.06
C LEU A 69 11.44 -24.82 -7.70
N ALA A 70 11.38 -25.93 -6.95
CA ALA A 70 10.83 -25.90 -5.59
C ALA A 70 11.59 -24.91 -4.70
N ALA A 71 12.92 -24.97 -4.73
CA ALA A 71 13.77 -24.05 -3.98
C ALA A 71 13.66 -22.61 -4.52
N GLY A 72 13.54 -22.44 -5.85
CA GLY A 72 13.34 -21.13 -6.48
C GLY A 72 12.03 -20.46 -6.06
N LEU A 73 10.92 -21.19 -6.08
CA LEU A 73 9.60 -20.69 -5.66
C LEU A 73 9.60 -20.26 -4.19
N LEU A 74 10.17 -21.08 -3.30
CA LEU A 74 10.32 -20.72 -1.89
C LEU A 74 11.21 -19.48 -1.72
N ARG A 75 12.33 -19.40 -2.45
CA ARG A 75 13.23 -18.24 -2.40
C ARG A 75 12.53 -16.95 -2.78
N ILE A 76 11.75 -16.95 -3.87
CA ILE A 76 11.02 -15.75 -4.32
C ILE A 76 9.94 -15.36 -3.29
N PHE A 77 9.18 -16.32 -2.76
CA PHE A 77 8.21 -16.06 -1.69
C PHE A 77 8.84 -15.35 -0.50
N PHE A 78 9.99 -15.84 -0.01
CA PHE A 78 10.70 -15.18 1.09
C PHE A 78 11.34 -13.85 0.67
N HIS A 79 11.84 -13.74 -0.56
CA HIS A 79 12.42 -12.50 -1.07
C HIS A 79 11.38 -11.37 -1.13
N ASP A 80 10.14 -11.71 -1.49
CA ASP A 80 9.06 -10.74 -1.59
C ASP A 80 8.49 -10.35 -0.23
N CYS A 81 8.41 -11.28 0.74
CA CYS A 81 7.74 -11.03 2.03
C CYS A 81 8.67 -10.64 3.19
N PHE A 82 9.92 -11.14 3.22
CA PHE A 82 10.82 -10.93 4.37
C PHE A 82 11.18 -9.46 4.63
N PRO A 83 11.31 -8.58 3.62
CA PRO A 83 11.51 -7.15 3.85
C PRO A 83 10.36 -6.47 4.61
N GLN A 84 9.10 -6.92 4.42
CA GLN A 84 7.94 -6.34 5.13
C GLN A 84 7.69 -7.00 6.50
N ALA A 85 8.07 -8.26 6.70
CA ALA A 85 7.96 -8.91 8.01
C ALA A 85 8.79 -8.19 9.10
N ARG A 86 9.89 -7.55 8.71
CA ARG A 86 10.71 -6.72 9.61
C ARG A 86 10.07 -5.39 9.99
N THR A 87 9.09 -4.90 9.23
CA THR A 87 8.42 -3.61 9.48
C THR A 87 7.11 -3.78 10.25
N HIS A 88 6.61 -5.01 10.41
CA HIS A 88 5.41 -5.35 11.19
C HIS A 88 5.70 -6.17 12.46
N ALA A 89 6.96 -6.35 12.83
CA ALA A 89 7.28 -6.89 14.15
C ALA A 89 7.07 -5.78 15.20
N PRO A 90 6.13 -5.93 16.15
CA PRO A 90 6.10 -5.02 17.30
C PRO A 90 7.38 -5.28 18.11
N ILE A 91 8.20 -4.24 18.23
CA ILE A 91 9.24 -4.14 19.26
C ILE A 91 8.58 -3.60 20.52
#